data_AF-A0A552FPC4-F1
#
_entry.id   AF-A0A552FPC4-F1
#
_cell.length_a   1.000
_cell.length_b   1.000
_cell.length_c   1.000
_cell.angle_alpha   90.00
_cell.angle_beta   90.00
_cell.angle_gamma   90.00
#
_symmetry.space_group_name_H-M   'P 1'
#
loop_
_entity.id
_entity.type
_entity.pdbx_description
1 polymer ?
#
loop_
_entity_poly.entity_id
_entity_poly.type
_entity_poly.pdbx_seq_one_letter_code
_entity_poly.pdbx_strand_id
1 'polypeptide(L)'
;MNNVIDHDRLFKELISTFFVEFIQLFFPEIINYLEPNQITFLDKEVFTDVTEGEKYESDLVAQVQFRGQSSFFLIHLEAQSSSQPEFNRRMFTYFARLHQKFALPVYPIVIFSYDRPQKEAIRQYKIEFPDLKVLEFNYQVVQLNRLNWRDFLNQDNPVAAALMAKMKIAARDRAKVKAQCLRLLVTLRLDAARMQLISGFVDTYLNLNSSEEIEFQQEISTFIQPEQEGVMQITTSWMRRGLEQGLEQGLEQGLERGLARERNLIVRLIKRKLGDIDVDIESRIMTLNIDDLERAGEALFDFSTVEDLTNWLNALDA
;
A
#
# COMPACT_ATOMS: atom_id res chain seq x y z
N MET A 1 -3.41 0.15 17.35
CA MET A 1 -3.47 1.16 16.27
C MET A 1 -3.90 0.40 15.03
N ASN A 2 -5.01 0.78 14.40
CA ASN A 2 -5.40 0.19 13.12
C ASN A 2 -4.32 0.60 12.11
N ASN A 3 -3.49 -0.34 11.66
CA ASN A 3 -2.71 -0.14 10.44
C ASN A 3 -3.73 0.07 9.33
N VAL A 4 -3.98 1.33 8.98
CA VAL A 4 -4.79 1.68 7.82
C VAL A 4 -4.00 1.17 6.63
N ILE A 5 -4.46 0.07 6.04
CA ILE A 5 -3.83 -0.51 4.86
C ILE A 5 -3.93 0.56 3.77
N ASP A 6 -2.77 1.01 3.29
CA ASP A 6 -2.69 1.91 2.15
C ASP A 6 -2.89 1.09 0.86
N HIS A 7 -4.17 0.79 0.60
CA HIS A 7 -4.61 0.00 -0.55
C HIS A 7 -4.13 0.61 -1.87
N ASP A 8 -4.21 1.93 -1.94
CA ASP A 8 -3.91 2.75 -3.10
C ASP A 8 -2.43 2.63 -3.48
N ARG A 9 -1.52 2.70 -2.48
CA ARG A 9 -0.09 2.46 -2.68
C ARG A 9 0.22 1.03 -3.13
N LEU A 10 -0.37 0.02 -2.50
CA LEU A 10 -0.13 -1.39 -2.86
C LEU A 10 -0.51 -1.70 -4.31
N PHE A 11 -1.67 -1.19 -4.76
CA PHE A 11 -2.10 -1.35 -6.14
C PHE A 11 -1.19 -0.61 -7.12
N LYS A 12 -0.77 0.61 -6.78
CA LYS A 12 0.16 1.39 -7.62
C LYS A 12 1.51 0.68 -7.77
N GLU A 13 2.07 0.17 -6.67
CA GLU A 13 3.34 -0.56 -6.69
C GLU A 13 3.24 -1.84 -7.53
N LEU A 14 2.16 -2.62 -7.35
CA LEU A 14 1.89 -3.81 -8.17
C LEU A 14 1.80 -3.46 -9.66
N ILE A 15 0.97 -2.48 -10.02
CA ILE A 15 0.71 -2.16 -11.42
C ILE A 15 1.92 -1.50 -12.08
N SER A 16 2.64 -0.62 -11.39
CA SER A 16 3.87 -0.02 -11.95
C SER A 16 4.96 -1.07 -12.18
N THR A 17 5.10 -2.05 -11.30
CA THR A 17 6.09 -3.14 -11.41
C THR A 17 5.77 -4.11 -12.55
N PHE A 18 4.49 -4.45 -12.71
CA PHE A 18 4.00 -5.44 -13.68
C PHE A 18 3.11 -4.79 -14.74
N PHE A 19 3.49 -3.61 -15.22
CA PHE A 19 2.62 -2.77 -16.04
C PHE A 19 2.27 -3.43 -17.37
N VAL A 20 3.25 -4.03 -18.05
CA VAL A 20 3.02 -4.71 -19.33
C VAL A 20 2.12 -5.93 -19.13
N GLU A 21 2.36 -6.71 -18.08
CA GLU A 21 1.56 -7.88 -17.73
C GLU A 21 0.12 -7.48 -17.35
N PHE A 22 -0.08 -6.35 -16.69
CA PHE A 22 -1.40 -5.79 -16.40
C PHE A 22 -2.15 -5.42 -17.70
N ILE A 23 -1.49 -4.71 -18.61
CA ILE A 23 -2.07 -4.35 -19.91
C ILE A 23 -2.37 -5.59 -20.73
N GLN A 24 -1.47 -6.58 -20.76
CA GLN A 24 -1.70 -7.85 -21.46
C GLN A 24 -2.91 -8.61 -20.90
N LEU A 25 -3.11 -8.58 -19.59
CA LEU A 25 -4.20 -9.30 -18.93
C LEU A 25 -5.58 -8.71 -19.22
N PHE A 26 -5.71 -7.38 -19.12
CA PHE A 26 -7.03 -6.72 -19.20
C PHE A 26 -7.28 -5.98 -20.51
N PHE A 27 -6.22 -5.60 -21.23
CA PHE A 27 -6.29 -4.77 -22.42
C PHE A 27 -5.36 -5.30 -23.53
N PRO A 28 -5.52 -6.56 -23.96
CA PRO A 28 -4.62 -7.21 -24.92
C PRO A 28 -4.52 -6.45 -26.24
N GLU A 29 -5.56 -5.73 -26.65
CA GLU A 29 -5.54 -4.90 -27.86
C GLU A 29 -4.50 -3.78 -27.79
N ILE A 30 -4.19 -3.25 -26.61
CA ILE A 30 -3.15 -2.22 -26.42
C ILE A 30 -1.77 -2.79 -26.76
N ILE A 31 -1.52 -4.08 -26.46
CA ILE A 31 -0.26 -4.75 -26.75
C ILE A 31 0.04 -4.80 -28.25
N ASN A 32 -0.96 -4.68 -29.12
CA ASN A 32 -0.76 -4.67 -30.57
C ASN A 32 -0.04 -3.41 -31.07
N TYR A 33 -0.18 -2.29 -30.36
CA TYR A 33 0.40 -0.99 -30.76
C TYR A 33 1.28 -0.34 -29.68
N LEU A 34 1.46 -0.96 -28.52
CA LEU A 34 2.37 -0.53 -27.47
C LEU A 34 3.78 -1.10 -27.69
N GLU A 35 4.81 -0.26 -27.51
CA GLU A 35 6.21 -0.69 -27.48
C GLU A 35 6.63 -1.05 -26.03
N PRO A 36 6.80 -2.35 -25.69
CA PRO A 36 6.90 -2.78 -24.27
C PRO A 36 8.14 -2.27 -23.53
N ASN A 37 9.20 -1.96 -24.27
CA ASN A 37 10.48 -1.52 -23.70
C ASN A 37 10.64 0.00 -23.69
N GLN A 38 9.62 0.75 -24.11
CA GLN A 38 9.64 2.21 -24.25
C GLN A 38 8.50 2.83 -23.45
N ILE A 39 8.59 2.63 -22.13
CA ILE A 39 7.60 3.07 -21.14
C ILE A 39 8.32 3.94 -20.10
N THR A 40 7.81 5.15 -19.90
CA THR A 40 8.31 6.08 -18.88
C THR A 40 7.15 6.49 -17.98
N PHE A 41 7.29 6.27 -16.67
CA PHE A 41 6.30 6.75 -15.71
C PHE A 41 6.54 8.22 -15.39
N LEU A 42 5.47 9.02 -15.42
CA LEU A 42 5.51 10.46 -15.20
C LEU A 42 5.21 10.79 -13.73
N ASP A 43 6.01 11.68 -13.14
CA ASP A 43 5.89 12.06 -11.72
C ASP A 43 4.69 12.95 -11.41
N LYS A 44 4.25 12.90 -10.14
CA LYS A 44 3.02 13.56 -9.67
C LYS A 44 3.12 15.07 -9.48
N GLU A 45 4.32 15.63 -9.30
CA GLU A 45 4.55 17.07 -9.14
C GLU A 45 4.18 17.87 -10.40
N VAL A 46 3.91 17.16 -11.49
CA VAL A 46 3.47 17.68 -12.77
C VAL A 46 1.96 18.05 -12.74
N PHE A 47 1.21 17.78 -11.66
CA PHE A 47 -0.27 17.95 -11.61
C PHE A 47 -0.80 18.94 -10.58
N THR A 48 0.06 19.53 -9.74
CA THR A 48 -0.34 20.45 -8.66
C THR A 48 -0.40 21.90 -9.11
N ASP A 49 -1.41 22.27 -9.88
CA ASP A 49 -1.87 23.66 -9.96
C ASP A 49 -3.17 23.81 -9.17
N VAL A 50 -3.00 24.36 -7.95
CA VAL A 50 -3.97 25.16 -7.18
C VAL A 50 -5.44 24.72 -7.25
N THR A 51 -5.81 23.64 -6.56
CA THR A 51 -7.16 23.50 -5.96
C THR A 51 -7.06 22.66 -4.69
N GLU A 52 -7.67 23.17 -3.62
CA GLU A 52 -7.66 22.59 -2.26
C GLU A 52 -8.22 21.16 -2.22
N GLY A 53 -7.56 20.28 -1.46
CA GLY A 53 -8.25 19.32 -0.60
C GLY A 53 -8.17 17.82 -0.93
N GLU A 54 -7.87 17.41 -2.16
CA GLU A 54 -7.98 15.99 -2.53
C GLU A 54 -6.67 15.42 -3.06
N LYS A 55 -5.72 15.15 -2.14
CA LYS A 55 -4.57 14.28 -2.40
C LYS A 55 -5.08 12.84 -2.54
N TYR A 56 -5.40 12.40 -3.75
CA TYR A 56 -5.58 10.97 -4.03
C TYR A 56 -4.26 10.38 -4.51
N GLU A 57 -3.77 9.39 -3.76
CA GLU A 57 -2.38 8.94 -3.81
C GLU A 57 -2.13 7.86 -4.89
N SER A 58 -3.13 7.44 -5.66
CA SER A 58 -3.02 6.27 -6.58
C SER A 58 -2.98 6.54 -8.09
N ASP A 59 -2.88 7.77 -8.56
CA ASP A 59 -2.76 8.02 -10.01
C ASP A 59 -1.41 7.50 -10.56
N LEU A 60 -1.46 6.68 -11.60
CA LEU A 60 -0.30 6.24 -12.39
C LEU A 60 -0.45 6.76 -13.82
N VAL A 61 0.57 7.46 -14.32
CA VAL A 61 0.60 7.94 -15.70
C VAL A 61 1.84 7.38 -16.39
N ALA A 62 1.63 6.52 -17.38
CA ALA A 62 2.70 5.95 -18.19
C ALA A 62 2.70 6.62 -19.57
N GLN A 63 3.81 7.24 -19.95
CA GLN A 63 4.08 7.62 -21.32
C GLN A 63 4.64 6.41 -22.06
N VAL A 64 4.01 6.07 -23.18
CA VAL A 64 4.26 4.83 -23.93
C VAL A 64 4.45 5.17 -25.39
N GLN A 65 5.47 4.60 -26.03
CA GLN A 65 5.69 4.76 -27.46
C GLN A 65 4.74 3.87 -28.28
N PHE A 66 4.23 4.40 -29.39
CA PHE A 66 3.54 3.58 -30.38
C PHE A 66 4.54 2.68 -31.11
N ARG A 67 4.22 1.39 -31.21
CA ARG A 67 5.04 0.40 -31.91
C ARG A 67 5.27 0.83 -33.36
N GLY A 68 6.54 0.86 -33.77
CA GLY A 68 6.95 1.25 -35.12
C GLY A 68 6.76 2.73 -35.46
N GLN A 69 6.48 3.60 -34.48
CA GLN A 69 6.35 5.05 -34.68
C GLN A 69 7.20 5.81 -33.66
N SER A 70 7.53 7.07 -33.93
CA SER A 70 8.20 7.97 -32.97
C SER A 70 7.22 8.74 -32.07
N SER A 71 5.92 8.54 -32.26
CA SER A 71 4.85 9.17 -31.48
C SER A 71 4.60 8.40 -30.18
N PHE A 72 4.05 9.12 -29.19
CA PHE A 72 3.73 8.59 -27.87
C PHE A 72 2.24 8.77 -27.56
N PHE A 73 1.76 7.99 -26.60
CA PHE A 73 0.48 8.20 -25.93
C PHE A 73 0.66 8.02 -24.43
N LEU A 74 -0.32 8.49 -23.66
CA LEU A 74 -0.37 8.29 -22.22
C LEU A 74 -1.36 7.20 -21.87
N ILE A 75 -1.02 6.33 -20.94
CA ILE A 75 -1.97 5.50 -20.21
C ILE A 75 -2.15 6.13 -18.84
N HIS A 76 -3.36 6.62 -18.57
CA HIS A 76 -3.75 7.13 -17.26
C HIS A 76 -4.50 6.04 -16.52
N LEU A 77 -3.96 5.61 -15.39
CA LEU A 77 -4.53 4.54 -14.59
C LEU A 77 -4.83 5.02 -13.18
N GLU A 78 -6.09 4.82 -12.76
CA GLU A 78 -6.58 5.06 -11.41
C GLU A 78 -6.84 3.75 -10.68
N ALA A 79 -6.31 3.59 -9.47
CA ALA A 79 -6.69 2.49 -8.58
C ALA A 79 -7.59 3.00 -7.46
N GLN A 80 -8.80 2.45 -7.35
CA GLN A 80 -9.81 2.91 -6.40
C GLN A 80 -10.27 1.78 -5.47
N SER A 81 -9.88 1.92 -4.21
CA SER A 81 -10.21 1.00 -3.12
C SER A 81 -11.57 1.28 -2.46
N SER A 82 -12.19 2.44 -2.74
CA SER A 82 -13.50 2.85 -2.23
C SER A 82 -14.40 3.39 -3.34
N SER A 83 -15.72 3.27 -3.16
CA SER A 83 -16.69 3.84 -4.09
C SER A 83 -16.93 5.31 -3.73
N GLN A 84 -16.65 6.20 -4.67
CA GLN A 84 -16.70 7.65 -4.46
C GLN A 84 -17.75 8.31 -5.38
N PRO A 85 -18.48 9.34 -4.89
CA PRO A 85 -19.37 10.12 -5.74
C PRO A 85 -18.58 10.88 -6.81
N GLU A 86 -19.22 11.25 -7.91
CA GLU A 86 -18.63 12.06 -9.00
C GLU A 86 -17.35 11.50 -9.66
N PHE A 87 -17.00 10.23 -9.42
CA PHE A 87 -15.79 9.61 -9.96
C PHE A 87 -15.64 9.77 -11.49
N ASN A 88 -16.74 9.59 -12.24
CA ASN A 88 -16.74 9.74 -13.70
C ASN A 88 -16.31 11.15 -14.14
N ARG A 89 -16.77 12.18 -13.42
CA ARG A 89 -16.41 13.59 -13.69
C ARG A 89 -14.95 13.85 -13.33
N ARG A 90 -14.45 13.24 -12.25
CA ARG A 90 -13.03 13.32 -11.88
C ARG A 90 -12.13 12.68 -12.93
N MET A 91 -12.48 11.49 -13.42
CA MET A 91 -11.77 10.84 -14.53
C MET A 91 -11.66 11.75 -15.76
N PHE A 92 -12.78 12.39 -16.15
CA PHE A 92 -12.76 13.36 -17.25
C PHE A 92 -11.83 14.56 -16.95
N THR A 93 -11.86 15.08 -15.74
CA THR A 93 -11.03 16.22 -15.32
C THR A 93 -9.54 15.88 -15.42
N TYR A 94 -9.14 14.69 -14.99
CA TYR A 94 -7.75 14.22 -15.08
C TYR A 94 -7.32 14.01 -16.53
N PHE A 95 -8.16 13.34 -17.33
CA PHE A 95 -7.93 13.20 -18.76
C PHE A 95 -7.72 14.56 -19.44
N ALA A 96 -8.60 15.53 -19.19
CA ALA A 96 -8.53 16.85 -19.82
C ALA A 96 -7.23 17.58 -19.45
N ARG A 97 -6.81 17.50 -18.19
CA ARG A 97 -5.54 18.09 -17.71
C ARG A 97 -4.33 17.43 -18.38
N LEU A 98 -4.31 16.10 -18.45
CA LEU A 98 -3.24 15.34 -19.10
C LEU A 98 -3.14 15.68 -20.59
N HIS A 99 -4.29 15.66 -21.27
CA HIS A 99 -4.36 15.95 -22.69
C HIS A 99 -3.92 17.40 -22.99
N GLN A 100 -4.35 18.37 -22.18
CA GLN A 100 -3.93 19.77 -22.32
C GLN A 100 -2.43 19.94 -22.09
N LYS A 101 -1.87 19.28 -21.07
CA LYS A 101 -0.47 19.48 -20.67
C LYS A 101 0.53 18.84 -21.63
N PHE A 102 0.26 17.61 -22.05
CA PHE A 102 1.21 16.84 -22.86
C PHE A 102 0.93 16.89 -24.35
N ALA A 103 -0.28 17.29 -24.77
CA ALA A 103 -0.72 17.26 -26.17
C ALA A 103 -0.53 15.88 -26.83
N LEU A 104 -0.66 14.81 -26.04
CA LEU A 104 -0.60 13.42 -26.48
C LEU A 104 -1.98 12.76 -26.34
N PRO A 105 -2.31 11.74 -27.15
CA PRO A 105 -3.46 10.89 -26.90
C PRO A 105 -3.38 10.28 -25.51
N VAL A 106 -4.52 10.19 -24.81
CA VAL A 106 -4.60 9.63 -23.45
C VAL A 106 -5.59 8.48 -23.46
N TYR A 107 -5.16 7.32 -22.96
CA TYR A 107 -5.95 6.11 -22.78
C TYR A 107 -6.29 5.95 -21.28
N PRO A 108 -7.50 6.33 -20.85
CA PRO A 108 -7.91 6.29 -19.45
C PRO A 108 -8.40 4.90 -19.01
N ILE A 109 -7.90 4.45 -17.86
CA ILE A 109 -8.19 3.16 -17.24
C ILE A 109 -8.48 3.38 -15.76
N VAL A 110 -9.47 2.69 -15.21
CA VAL A 110 -9.64 2.55 -13.77
C VAL A 110 -9.70 1.08 -13.36
N ILE A 111 -9.09 0.76 -12.22
CA ILE A 111 -9.27 -0.48 -11.49
C ILE A 111 -10.02 -0.23 -10.18
N PHE A 112 -11.17 -0.88 -10.01
CA PHE A 112 -11.96 -0.85 -8.79
C PHE A 112 -11.69 -2.11 -7.95
N SER A 113 -11.20 -1.91 -6.74
CA SER A 113 -10.87 -2.97 -5.78
C SER A 113 -11.74 -2.94 -4.51
N TYR A 114 -12.77 -2.07 -4.45
CA TYR A 114 -13.74 -2.09 -3.35
C TYR A 114 -14.52 -3.41 -3.28
N ASP A 115 -14.93 -3.83 -2.08
CA ASP A 115 -15.75 -5.04 -1.93
C ASP A 115 -17.21 -4.80 -2.33
N ARG A 116 -17.70 -3.57 -2.11
CA ARG A 116 -19.05 -3.12 -2.47
C ARG A 116 -19.00 -1.71 -3.05
N PRO A 117 -19.95 -1.36 -3.95
CA PRO A 117 -21.06 -2.19 -4.44
C PRO A 117 -20.62 -3.19 -5.53
N GLN A 118 -21.38 -4.27 -5.76
CA GLN A 118 -21.13 -5.21 -6.87
C GLN A 118 -21.87 -4.84 -8.16
N LYS A 119 -22.55 -3.69 -8.19
CA LYS A 119 -23.17 -3.16 -9.40
C LYS A 119 -22.10 -2.81 -10.42
N GLU A 120 -22.43 -2.93 -11.70
CA GLU A 120 -21.54 -2.52 -12.79
C GLU A 120 -21.25 -1.02 -12.66
N ALA A 121 -19.96 -0.67 -12.67
CA ALA A 121 -19.54 0.71 -12.65
C ALA A 121 -19.84 1.40 -13.98
N ILE A 122 -20.20 2.68 -13.91
CA ILE A 122 -20.34 3.53 -15.08
C ILE A 122 -18.94 3.77 -15.65
N ARG A 123 -18.80 3.71 -16.97
CA ARG A 123 -17.53 3.86 -17.70
C ARG A 123 -17.47 5.10 -18.60
N GLN A 124 -18.33 6.08 -18.32
CA GLN A 124 -18.51 7.27 -19.14
C GLN A 124 -18.90 8.49 -18.33
N TYR A 125 -18.54 9.67 -18.83
CA TYR A 125 -19.03 10.96 -18.36
C TYR A 125 -19.65 11.74 -19.52
N LYS A 126 -20.84 12.29 -19.28
CA LYS A 126 -21.67 12.90 -20.33
C LYS A 126 -22.10 14.30 -19.93
N ILE A 127 -22.07 15.22 -20.90
CA ILE A 127 -22.68 16.54 -20.81
C ILE A 127 -23.66 16.65 -21.97
N GLU A 128 -24.95 16.66 -21.65
CA GLU A 128 -26.06 16.58 -22.62
C GLU A 128 -27.09 17.67 -22.32
N PHE A 129 -27.57 18.31 -23.38
CA PHE A 129 -28.71 19.23 -23.44
C PHE A 129 -29.80 18.58 -24.31
N PRO A 130 -31.07 19.04 -24.26
CA PRO A 130 -32.15 18.42 -25.03
C PRO A 130 -31.90 18.27 -26.54
N ASP A 131 -31.10 19.17 -27.11
CA ASP A 131 -30.80 19.30 -28.54
C ASP A 131 -29.34 18.99 -28.88
N LEU A 132 -28.45 18.82 -27.89
CA LEU A 132 -27.00 18.72 -28.12
C LEU A 132 -26.29 17.81 -27.11
N LYS A 133 -25.54 16.84 -27.62
CA LYS A 133 -24.53 16.09 -26.85
C LYS A 133 -23.19 16.83 -26.91
N VAL A 134 -22.86 17.57 -25.86
CA VAL A 134 -21.64 18.38 -25.79
C VAL A 134 -20.40 17.50 -25.59
N LEU A 135 -20.52 16.45 -24.77
CA LEU A 135 -19.40 15.58 -24.42
C LEU A 135 -19.88 14.15 -24.16
N GLU A 136 -19.14 13.18 -24.71
CA GLU A 136 -19.16 11.79 -24.27
C GLU A 136 -17.73 11.30 -24.08
N PHE A 137 -17.28 11.35 -22.83
CA PHE A 137 -15.98 10.83 -22.43
C PHE A 137 -16.12 9.37 -22.02
N ASN A 138 -15.30 8.48 -22.57
CA ASN A 138 -15.29 7.04 -22.28
C ASN A 138 -13.93 6.63 -21.71
N TYR A 139 -13.94 5.62 -20.85
CA TYR A 139 -12.74 5.05 -20.27
C TYR A 139 -12.92 3.55 -19.99
N GLN A 140 -11.81 2.85 -19.78
CA GLN A 140 -11.84 1.43 -19.48
C GLN A 140 -11.98 1.15 -17.99
N VAL A 141 -12.71 0.09 -17.64
CA VAL A 141 -12.98 -0.29 -16.25
C VAL A 141 -12.60 -1.75 -16.01
N VAL A 142 -11.74 -1.99 -15.02
CA VAL A 142 -11.49 -3.30 -14.41
C VAL A 142 -12.14 -3.32 -13.03
N GLN A 143 -13.29 -3.98 -12.89
CA GLN A 143 -13.99 -4.07 -11.60
C GLN A 143 -13.79 -5.43 -10.95
N LEU A 144 -12.81 -5.53 -10.04
CA LEU A 144 -12.35 -6.81 -9.50
C LEU A 144 -13.44 -7.59 -8.77
N ASN A 145 -14.27 -6.92 -7.97
CA ASN A 145 -15.34 -7.57 -7.21
C ASN A 145 -16.48 -8.18 -8.06
N ARG A 146 -16.41 -8.05 -9.38
CA ARG A 146 -17.29 -8.70 -10.37
C ARG A 146 -16.58 -9.79 -11.18
N LEU A 147 -15.26 -9.87 -11.14
CA LEU A 147 -14.48 -10.91 -11.81
C LEU A 147 -14.43 -12.17 -10.93
N ASN A 148 -14.56 -13.35 -11.52
CA ASN A 148 -14.43 -14.61 -10.81
C ASN A 148 -12.97 -15.07 -10.83
N TRP A 149 -12.36 -15.22 -9.66
CA TRP A 149 -10.96 -15.63 -9.54
C TRP A 149 -10.66 -16.96 -10.25
N ARG A 150 -11.65 -17.86 -10.38
CA ARG A 150 -11.49 -19.15 -11.06
C ARG A 150 -11.12 -19.00 -12.54
N ASP A 151 -11.53 -17.91 -13.18
CA ASP A 151 -11.25 -17.63 -14.59
C ASP A 151 -9.76 -17.30 -14.82
N PHE A 152 -9.01 -17.07 -13.73
CA PHE A 152 -7.60 -16.67 -13.75
C PHE A 152 -6.63 -17.79 -13.33
N LEU A 153 -7.14 -18.99 -13.00
CA LEU A 153 -6.34 -20.10 -12.48
C LEU A 153 -5.33 -20.70 -13.47
N ASN A 154 -5.52 -20.45 -14.76
CA ASN A 154 -4.67 -20.95 -15.84
C ASN A 154 -3.99 -19.79 -16.58
N GLN A 155 -3.95 -18.61 -15.98
CA GLN A 155 -3.27 -17.46 -16.55
C GLN A 155 -1.82 -17.46 -16.08
N ASP A 156 -0.90 -17.60 -17.02
CA ASP A 156 0.54 -17.41 -16.79
C ASP A 156 0.85 -15.90 -16.70
N ASN A 157 0.26 -15.24 -15.70
CA ASN A 157 0.37 -13.80 -15.50
C ASN A 157 0.51 -13.45 -14.00
N PRO A 158 1.59 -12.75 -13.59
CA PRO A 158 1.82 -12.39 -12.18
C PRO A 158 0.74 -11.48 -11.60
N VAL A 159 0.17 -10.59 -12.41
CA VAL A 159 -0.89 -9.67 -11.99
C VAL A 159 -2.19 -10.44 -11.74
N ALA A 160 -2.48 -11.48 -12.54
CA ALA A 160 -3.61 -12.35 -12.29
C ALA A 160 -3.48 -13.04 -10.91
N ALA A 161 -2.30 -13.59 -10.61
CA ALA A 161 -2.01 -14.22 -9.32
C ALA A 161 -2.22 -13.25 -8.14
N ALA A 162 -1.80 -11.99 -8.28
CA ALA A 162 -2.00 -10.97 -7.25
C ALA A 162 -3.48 -10.58 -7.10
N LEU A 163 -4.13 -10.19 -8.20
CA LEU A 163 -5.45 -9.56 -8.18
C LEU A 163 -6.59 -10.54 -7.85
N MET A 164 -6.38 -11.85 -8.03
CA MET A 164 -7.32 -12.87 -7.55
C MET A 164 -7.71 -12.67 -6.08
N ALA A 165 -6.79 -12.17 -5.24
CA ALA A 165 -7.05 -11.87 -3.83
C ALA A 165 -8.12 -10.79 -3.59
N LYS A 166 -8.44 -10.00 -4.61
CA LYS A 166 -9.44 -8.92 -4.59
C LYS A 166 -10.61 -9.11 -5.55
N MET A 167 -10.71 -10.28 -6.15
CA MET A 167 -11.81 -10.66 -7.03
C MET A 167 -13.04 -11.12 -6.23
N LYS A 168 -14.07 -11.64 -6.93
CA LYS A 168 -15.25 -12.23 -6.29
C LYS A 168 -14.91 -13.57 -5.64
N ILE A 169 -14.67 -13.56 -4.34
CA ILE A 169 -14.34 -14.74 -3.53
C ILE A 169 -15.51 -15.09 -2.61
N ALA A 170 -15.95 -16.35 -2.62
CA ALA A 170 -16.89 -16.83 -1.60
C ALA A 170 -16.15 -17.03 -0.27
N ALA A 171 -16.79 -16.78 0.88
CA ALA A 171 -16.11 -16.87 2.19
C ALA A 171 -15.37 -18.21 2.39
N ARG A 172 -16.01 -19.33 2.03
CA ARG A 172 -15.41 -20.68 2.07
C ARG A 172 -14.24 -20.93 1.12
N ASP A 173 -14.08 -20.09 0.10
CA ASP A 173 -13.04 -20.26 -0.92
C ASP A 173 -11.76 -19.50 -0.55
N ARG A 174 -11.76 -18.65 0.49
CA ARG A 174 -10.63 -17.74 0.80
C ARG A 174 -9.29 -18.46 0.94
N ALA A 175 -9.25 -19.54 1.72
CA ALA A 175 -8.06 -20.38 1.87
C ALA A 175 -7.60 -20.97 0.53
N LYS A 176 -8.55 -21.47 -0.27
CA LYS A 176 -8.30 -22.00 -1.61
C LYS A 176 -7.73 -20.94 -2.55
N VAL A 177 -8.29 -19.74 -2.57
CA VAL A 177 -7.78 -18.64 -3.41
C VAL A 177 -6.34 -18.31 -3.02
N LYS A 178 -6.03 -18.19 -1.73
CA LYS A 178 -4.67 -17.90 -1.26
C LYS A 178 -3.69 -18.97 -1.76
N ALA A 179 -4.01 -20.25 -1.59
CA ALA A 179 -3.18 -21.35 -2.04
C ALA A 179 -2.95 -21.31 -3.55
N GLN A 180 -4.00 -21.05 -4.33
CA GLN A 180 -3.93 -20.95 -5.79
C GLN A 180 -3.13 -19.73 -6.27
N CYS A 181 -3.22 -18.59 -5.59
CA CYS A 181 -2.38 -17.42 -5.88
C CYS A 181 -0.89 -17.77 -5.72
N LEU A 182 -0.52 -18.40 -4.59
CA LEU A 182 0.86 -18.78 -4.33
C LEU A 182 1.35 -19.89 -5.27
N ARG A 183 0.47 -20.84 -5.64
CA ARG A 183 0.78 -21.88 -6.63
C ARG A 183 1.20 -21.25 -7.96
N LEU A 184 0.44 -20.28 -8.46
CA LEU A 184 0.79 -19.57 -9.70
C LEU A 184 2.12 -18.81 -9.58
N LEU A 185 2.45 -18.25 -8.42
CA LEU A 185 3.75 -17.59 -8.25
C LEU A 185 4.94 -18.56 -8.41
N VAL A 186 4.78 -19.79 -7.93
CA VAL A 186 5.81 -20.84 -8.08
C VAL A 186 5.99 -21.20 -9.55
N THR A 187 4.92 -21.29 -10.33
CA THR A 187 5.00 -21.65 -11.76
C THR A 187 5.61 -20.55 -12.62
N LEU A 188 5.40 -19.28 -12.25
CA LEU A 188 5.88 -18.10 -13.00
C LEU A 188 7.39 -17.85 -12.87
N ARG A 189 8.09 -18.46 -11.90
CA ARG A 189 9.55 -18.36 -11.70
C ARG A 189 10.09 -16.92 -11.72
N LEU A 190 9.38 -16.02 -11.04
CA LEU A 190 9.78 -14.62 -10.89
C LEU A 190 11.05 -14.50 -10.03
N ASP A 191 11.73 -13.34 -10.13
CA ASP A 191 12.79 -12.99 -9.18
C ASP A 191 12.23 -12.79 -7.76
N ALA A 192 13.13 -12.82 -6.78
CA ALA A 192 12.78 -12.77 -5.38
C ALA A 192 12.00 -11.51 -4.98
N ALA A 193 12.32 -10.34 -5.55
CA ALA A 193 11.66 -9.08 -5.21
C ALA A 193 10.23 -9.05 -5.77
N ARG A 194 10.06 -9.43 -7.04
CA ARG A 194 8.75 -9.54 -7.69
C ARG A 194 7.85 -10.57 -7.01
N MET A 195 8.40 -11.73 -6.65
CA MET A 195 7.67 -12.76 -5.89
C MET A 195 7.25 -12.25 -4.52
N GLN A 196 8.14 -11.51 -3.83
CA GLN A 196 7.86 -10.91 -2.53
C GLN A 196 6.73 -9.87 -2.62
N LEU A 197 6.73 -9.03 -3.65
CA LEU A 197 5.68 -8.04 -3.87
C LEU A 197 4.31 -8.72 -3.98
N ILE A 198 4.18 -9.74 -4.84
CA ILE A 198 2.87 -10.38 -5.06
C ILE A 198 2.42 -11.18 -3.84
N SER A 199 3.32 -11.95 -3.21
CA SER A 199 2.95 -12.72 -2.02
C SER A 199 2.53 -11.80 -0.87
N GLY A 200 3.25 -10.69 -0.63
CA GLY A 200 2.85 -9.68 0.36
C GLY A 200 1.50 -9.02 0.02
N PHE A 201 1.23 -8.76 -1.26
CA PHE A 201 -0.08 -8.27 -1.71
C PHE A 201 -1.19 -9.28 -1.38
N VAL A 202 -0.99 -10.56 -1.69
CA VAL A 202 -1.95 -11.63 -1.41
C VAL A 202 -2.21 -11.76 0.09
N ASP A 203 -1.16 -11.76 0.93
CA ASP A 203 -1.28 -11.87 2.38
C ASP A 203 -2.04 -10.69 3.00
N THR A 204 -1.84 -9.48 2.46
CA THR A 204 -2.54 -8.28 2.94
C THR A 204 -4.06 -8.39 2.79
N TYR A 205 -4.53 -8.99 1.69
CA TYR A 205 -5.96 -9.08 1.37
C TYR A 205 -6.61 -10.42 1.76
N LEU A 206 -5.84 -11.49 1.80
CA LEU A 206 -6.25 -12.81 2.25
C LEU A 206 -5.57 -13.18 3.59
N ASN A 207 -5.76 -12.30 4.58
CA ASN A 207 -5.44 -12.61 5.96
C ASN A 207 -6.42 -13.67 6.49
N LEU A 208 -5.92 -14.89 6.67
CA LEU A 208 -6.74 -16.05 7.03
C LEU A 208 -6.86 -16.16 8.55
N ASN A 209 -8.04 -16.53 9.03
CA ASN A 209 -8.21 -16.91 10.43
C ASN A 209 -7.69 -18.34 10.70
N SER A 210 -7.65 -18.76 11.96
CA SER A 210 -7.10 -20.07 12.34
C SER A 210 -7.78 -21.27 11.67
N SER A 211 -9.08 -21.20 11.39
CA SER A 211 -9.78 -22.27 10.66
C SER A 211 -9.40 -22.25 9.18
N GLU A 212 -9.36 -21.07 8.56
CA GLU A 212 -8.96 -20.90 7.17
C GLU A 212 -7.50 -21.29 6.94
N GLU A 213 -6.60 -21.09 7.91
CA GLU A 213 -5.21 -21.53 7.83
C GLU A 213 -5.08 -23.06 7.78
N ILE A 214 -5.93 -23.79 8.53
CA ILE A 214 -5.99 -25.26 8.43
C ILE A 214 -6.45 -25.68 7.03
N GLU A 215 -7.50 -25.05 6.51
CA GLU A 215 -8.00 -25.30 5.15
C GLU A 215 -6.95 -24.96 4.08
N PHE A 216 -6.15 -23.91 4.30
CA PHE A 216 -5.07 -23.50 3.42
C PHE A 216 -3.96 -24.55 3.37
N GLN A 217 -3.51 -25.06 4.52
CA GLN A 217 -2.55 -26.16 4.58
C GLN A 217 -3.09 -27.44 3.92
N GLN A 218 -4.37 -27.74 4.12
CA GLN A 218 -5.03 -28.87 3.46
C GLN A 218 -5.05 -28.68 1.94
N GLU A 219 -5.39 -27.50 1.43
CA GLU A 219 -5.38 -27.23 -0.01
C GLU A 219 -3.96 -27.35 -0.59
N ILE A 220 -2.93 -26.82 0.09
CA ILE A 220 -1.53 -26.96 -0.35
C ILE A 220 -1.14 -28.44 -0.49
N SER A 221 -1.59 -29.29 0.43
CA SER A 221 -1.30 -30.73 0.39
C SER A 221 -1.90 -31.46 -0.82
N THR A 222 -2.85 -30.84 -1.52
CA THR A 222 -3.44 -31.38 -2.76
C THR A 222 -2.62 -31.06 -4.01
N PHE A 223 -1.64 -30.15 -3.92
CA PHE A 223 -0.81 -29.76 -5.05
C PHE A 223 0.22 -30.83 -5.38
N ILE A 224 0.59 -30.91 -6.67
CA ILE A 224 1.66 -31.81 -7.11
C ILE A 224 3.02 -31.21 -6.76
N GLN A 225 4.05 -32.04 -6.67
CA GLN A 225 5.42 -31.53 -6.71
C GLN A 225 5.76 -31.05 -8.14
N PRO A 226 6.48 -29.93 -8.32
CA PRO A 226 7.15 -29.11 -7.30
C PRO A 226 6.32 -27.94 -6.72
N GLU A 227 5.05 -27.77 -7.14
CA GLU A 227 4.20 -26.66 -6.70
C GLU A 227 4.02 -26.64 -5.17
N GLN A 228 3.75 -27.80 -4.57
CA GLN A 228 3.59 -27.93 -3.12
C GLN A 228 4.81 -27.40 -2.35
N GLU A 229 6.01 -27.84 -2.73
CA GLU A 229 7.26 -27.43 -2.06
C GLU A 229 7.52 -25.94 -2.21
N GLY A 230 7.28 -25.38 -3.41
CA GLY A 230 7.44 -23.95 -3.65
C GLY A 230 6.51 -23.10 -2.77
N VAL A 231 5.24 -23.49 -2.64
CA VAL A 231 4.28 -22.76 -1.79
C VAL A 231 4.67 -22.85 -0.31
N MET A 232 5.13 -24.02 0.16
CA MET A 232 5.63 -24.19 1.52
C MET A 232 6.87 -23.34 1.80
N GLN A 233 7.80 -23.24 0.86
CA GLN A 233 8.99 -22.39 0.98
C GLN A 233 8.63 -20.91 1.12
N ILE A 234 7.72 -20.42 0.26
CA ILE A 234 7.20 -19.04 0.34
C ILE A 234 6.63 -18.80 1.74
N THR A 235 5.67 -19.64 2.16
CA THR A 235 4.97 -19.47 3.44
C THR A 235 5.92 -19.52 4.64
N THR A 236 6.89 -20.43 4.64
CA THR A 236 7.86 -20.57 5.75
C THR A 236 8.82 -19.37 5.84
N SER A 237 9.29 -18.87 4.69
CA SER A 237 10.15 -17.68 4.63
C SER A 237 9.43 -16.44 5.19
N TRP A 238 8.16 -16.26 4.81
CA TRP A 238 7.32 -15.18 5.31
C TRP A 238 7.01 -15.28 6.78
N MET A 239 6.68 -16.48 7.28
CA MET A 239 6.43 -16.71 8.70
C MET A 239 7.64 -16.31 9.55
N ARG A 240 8.86 -16.66 9.09
CA ARG A 240 10.10 -16.28 9.77
C ARG A 240 10.30 -14.76 9.79
N ARG A 241 10.20 -14.11 8.63
CA ARG A 241 10.35 -12.64 8.53
C ARG A 241 9.30 -11.89 9.36
N GLY A 242 8.05 -12.34 9.32
CA GLY A 242 6.96 -11.75 10.10
C GLY A 242 7.19 -11.88 11.61
N LEU A 243 7.74 -13.02 12.06
CA LEU A 243 8.13 -13.20 13.47
C LEU A 243 9.28 -12.27 13.86
N GLU A 244 10.32 -12.16 13.02
CA GLU A 244 11.45 -11.26 13.25
C GLU A 244 11.01 -9.79 13.34
N GLN A 245 10.22 -9.31 12.38
CA GLN A 245 9.69 -7.94 12.39
C GLN A 245 8.75 -7.69 13.58
N GLY A 246 7.90 -8.67 13.93
CA GLY A 246 7.03 -8.56 15.08
C GLY A 246 7.79 -8.50 16.41
N LEU A 247 8.89 -9.25 16.53
CA LEU A 247 9.77 -9.20 17.69
C LEU A 247 10.49 -7.85 17.79
N GLU A 248 11.03 -7.36 16.67
CA GLU A 248 11.72 -6.07 16.60
C GLU A 248 10.80 -4.91 16.97
N GLN A 249 9.61 -4.83 16.35
CA GLN A 249 8.60 -3.83 16.69
C GLN A 249 8.11 -3.96 18.14
N GLY A 250 7.95 -5.19 18.63
CA GLY A 250 7.56 -5.44 20.02
C GLY A 250 8.61 -4.97 21.02
N LEU A 251 9.90 -5.16 20.70
CA LEU A 251 11.03 -4.69 21.50
C LEU A 251 11.13 -3.16 21.48
N GLU A 252 11.03 -2.55 20.30
CA GLU A 252 11.06 -1.10 20.12
C GLU A 252 9.91 -0.42 20.89
N GLN A 253 8.67 -0.89 20.71
CA GLN A 253 7.52 -0.38 21.47
C GLN A 253 7.65 -0.64 22.98
N GLY A 254 8.25 -1.77 23.36
CA GLY A 254 8.52 -2.10 24.76
C GLY A 254 9.51 -1.12 25.39
N LEU A 255 10.59 -0.81 24.67
CA LEU A 255 11.63 0.13 25.08
C LEU A 255 11.08 1.56 25.16
N GLU A 256 10.37 2.04 24.15
CA GLU A 256 9.73 3.37 24.17
C GLU A 256 8.76 3.52 25.36
N ARG A 257 7.93 2.51 25.61
CA ARG A 257 7.01 2.52 26.75
C ARG A 257 7.75 2.47 28.09
N GLY A 258 8.86 1.72 28.17
CA GLY A 258 9.73 1.66 29.34
C GLY A 258 10.33 3.02 29.65
N LEU A 259 10.99 3.62 28.65
CA LEU A 259 11.60 4.94 28.71
C LEU A 259 10.60 6.04 29.10
N ALA A 260 9.41 6.03 28.49
CA ALA A 260 8.35 6.97 28.83
C ALA A 260 7.87 6.80 30.28
N ARG A 261 7.77 5.57 30.79
CA ARG A 261 7.41 5.31 32.20
C ARG A 261 8.50 5.78 33.16
N GLU A 262 9.75 5.57 32.80
CA GLU A 262 10.91 5.99 33.59
C GLU A 262 11.01 7.51 33.67
N ARG A 263 10.91 8.23 32.55
CA ARG A 263 10.83 9.70 32.52
C ARG A 263 9.74 10.23 33.46
N ASN A 264 8.55 9.67 33.37
CA ASN A 264 7.42 10.02 34.25
C ASN A 264 7.68 9.68 35.72
N LEU A 265 8.45 8.63 36.01
CA LEU A 265 8.86 8.31 37.38
C LEU A 265 9.85 9.35 37.91
N ILE A 266 10.89 9.66 37.15
CA ILE A 266 11.92 10.65 37.53
C ILE A 266 11.27 12.02 37.76
N VAL A 267 10.41 12.49 36.85
CA VAL A 267 9.68 13.76 37.03
C VAL A 267 8.86 13.76 38.32
N ARG A 268 8.13 12.67 38.63
CA ARG A 268 7.35 12.57 39.87
C ARG A 268 8.23 12.57 41.11
N LEU A 269 9.39 11.91 41.07
CA LEU A 269 10.33 11.87 42.18
C LEU A 269 10.99 13.24 42.41
N ILE A 270 11.37 13.94 41.34
CA ILE A 270 11.87 15.32 41.40
C ILE A 270 10.82 16.24 42.01
N LYS A 271 9.58 16.21 41.49
CA LYS A 271 8.46 17.02 42.00
C LYS A 271 8.18 16.74 43.49
N ARG A 272 8.32 15.47 43.91
CA ARG A 272 8.15 15.08 45.30
C ARG A 272 9.27 15.61 46.21
N LYS A 273 10.51 15.73 45.71
CA LYS A 273 11.66 16.17 46.50
C LYS A 273 11.81 17.70 46.53
N LEU A 274 11.68 18.36 45.38
CA LEU A 274 11.98 19.78 45.19
C LEU A 274 10.73 20.67 45.13
N GLY A 275 9.53 20.08 45.07
CA GLY A 275 8.29 20.80 44.82
C GLY A 275 8.01 20.95 43.31
N ASP A 276 7.07 21.82 42.95
CA ASP A 276 6.75 22.05 41.53
C ASP A 276 7.96 22.60 40.78
N ILE A 277 8.16 22.08 39.56
CA ILE A 277 9.22 22.50 38.64
C ILE A 277 8.59 23.13 37.39
N ASP A 278 9.35 23.97 36.70
CA ASP A 278 8.90 24.62 35.48
C ASP A 278 8.69 23.61 34.33
N VAL A 279 7.78 23.95 33.42
CA VAL A 279 7.41 23.17 32.23
C VAL A 279 8.61 22.94 31.30
N ASP A 280 9.53 23.90 31.25
CA ASP A 280 10.75 23.79 30.44
C ASP A 280 11.71 22.73 31.00
N ILE A 281 11.82 22.62 32.33
CA ILE A 281 12.64 21.61 33.00
C ILE A 281 12.02 20.22 32.81
N GLU A 282 10.70 20.12 32.96
CA GLU A 282 9.96 18.88 32.72
C GLU A 282 10.10 18.40 31.26
N SER A 283 9.98 19.31 30.29
CA SER A 283 10.20 19.01 28.88
C SER A 283 11.61 18.50 28.61
N ARG A 284 12.62 19.10 29.25
CA ARG A 284 14.02 18.71 29.09
C ARG A 284 14.28 17.30 29.65
N ILE A 285 13.73 16.97 30.81
CA ILE A 285 13.79 15.61 31.38
C ILE A 285 13.10 14.59 30.47
N MET A 286 11.97 14.97 29.85
CA MET A 286 11.24 14.11 28.92
C MET A 286 12.01 13.82 27.62
N THR A 287 13.05 14.59 27.31
CA THR A 287 13.91 14.39 26.14
C THR A 287 15.22 13.66 26.44
N LEU A 288 15.57 13.44 27.72
CA LEU A 288 16.80 12.75 28.09
C LEU A 288 16.85 11.32 27.53
N ASN A 289 18.05 10.88 27.15
CA ASN A 289 18.32 9.47 26.83
C ASN A 289 18.29 8.62 28.11
N ILE A 290 18.31 7.30 27.96
CA ILE A 290 18.18 6.36 29.08
C ILE A 290 19.31 6.51 30.11
N ASP A 291 20.56 6.66 29.66
CA ASP A 291 21.73 6.74 30.54
C ASP A 291 21.67 8.00 31.42
N ASP A 292 21.26 9.13 30.85
CA ASP A 292 21.12 10.38 31.59
C ASP A 292 19.89 10.38 32.50
N LEU A 293 18.83 9.65 32.14
CA LEU A 293 17.68 9.41 33.03
C LEU A 293 18.06 8.60 34.27
N GLU A 294 18.84 7.54 34.10
CA GLU A 294 19.34 6.73 35.20
C GLU A 294 20.24 7.57 36.12
N ARG A 295 21.17 8.35 35.53
CA ARG A 295 22.02 9.29 36.29
C ARG A 295 21.20 10.36 37.01
N ALA A 296 20.14 10.89 36.40
CA ALA A 296 19.23 11.83 37.05
C ALA A 296 18.53 11.19 38.26
N GLY A 297 18.19 9.90 38.16
CA GLY A 297 17.63 9.11 39.26
C GLY A 297 18.59 8.94 40.44
N GLU A 298 19.88 8.77 40.18
CA GLU A 298 20.92 8.70 41.23
C GLU A 298 21.23 10.09 41.82
N ALA A 299 21.49 11.08 40.96
CA ALA A 299 21.80 12.45 41.35
C ALA A 299 20.64 13.13 42.08
N LEU A 300 19.41 12.60 41.92
CA LEU A 300 18.23 13.05 42.65
C LEU A 300 18.50 13.16 44.15
N PHE A 301 19.31 12.27 44.75
CA PHE A 301 19.59 12.29 46.18
C PHE A 301 20.46 13.46 46.63
N ASP A 302 21.23 14.06 45.73
CA ASP A 302 22.12 15.18 46.01
C ASP A 302 21.44 16.55 45.83
N PHE A 303 20.34 16.62 45.07
CA PHE A 303 19.61 17.88 44.85
C PHE A 303 18.95 18.38 46.14
N SER A 304 19.21 19.64 46.51
CA SER A 304 18.55 20.32 47.63
C SER A 304 17.59 21.41 47.15
N THR A 305 17.81 21.94 45.95
CA THR A 305 17.02 23.02 45.33
C THR A 305 16.79 22.77 43.83
N VAL A 306 15.84 23.51 43.23
CA VAL A 306 15.60 23.49 41.78
C VAL A 306 16.80 24.03 40.98
N GLU A 307 17.62 24.90 41.59
CA GLU A 307 18.84 25.43 40.98
C GLU A 307 19.90 24.33 40.80
N ASP A 308 20.02 23.39 41.74
CA ASP A 308 20.92 22.23 41.63
C ASP A 308 20.56 21.35 40.42
N LEU A 309 19.26 21.07 40.23
CA LEU A 309 18.74 20.32 39.08
C LEU A 309 19.01 21.06 37.77
N THR A 310 18.82 22.37 37.75
CA THR A 310 19.02 23.20 36.54
C THR A 310 20.49 23.21 36.13
N ASN A 311 21.39 23.36 37.10
CA ASN A 311 22.84 23.30 36.88
C ASN A 311 23.28 21.92 36.39
N TRP A 312 22.71 20.86 36.96
CA TRP A 312 22.99 19.49 36.53
C TRP A 312 22.55 19.24 35.08
N LEU A 313 21.33 19.65 34.71
CA LEU A 313 20.84 19.54 33.33
C LEU A 313 21.69 20.37 32.35
N ASN A 314 22.15 21.55 32.75
CA ASN A 314 23.05 22.37 31.92
C ASN A 314 24.44 21.75 31.75
N ALA A 315 24.93 21.02 32.76
CA ALA A 315 26.21 20.33 32.69
C ALA A 315 26.17 19.08 31.79
N LEU A 316 25.00 18.49 31.55
CA LEU A 316 24.83 17.41 30.57
C LEU A 316 24.99 17.90 29.12
N ASP A 317 24.69 19.16 28.85
CA ASP A 317 24.73 19.75 27.51
C ASP A 317 26.09 20.39 27.17
N ALA A 318 27.05 20.37 28.10
CA ALA A 318 28.36 21.04 28.00
C ALA A 318 29.49 20.08 27.56
#